data_AF-A0A1H6TMA3-F1
#
_entry.id   AF-A0A1H6TMA3-F1
#
_cell.length_a   1.000
_cell.length_b   1.000
_cell.length_c   1.000
_cell.angle_alpha   90.00
_cell.angle_beta   90.00
_cell.angle_gamma   90.00
#
_symmetry.space_group_name_H-M   'P 1'
#
loop_
_entity.id
_entity.type
_entity.pdbx_description
1 polymer ?
#
loop_
_entity_poly.entity_id
_entity_poly.type
_entity_poly.pdbx_seq_one_letter_code
_entity_poly.pdbx_strand_id
1 'polypeptide(L)'
;MKHEIKYILFDVAGTLLHKPQFYDLLLTILNENGYEIDVSDLKLKHKLVSEVIQFPDRTNKEFYNQFNKTLLFSLGIIPNEKLIDEIFTKCSYLPWEKFEDTKILSEINLPIGIISNFNTTLKSKLNDFFGPVFKDILVSEELGVSKPNIEFYKQTVDKIGVSPENILYIGDSLRLDIQPALELGIKPLLIDRDKFYPNSKYAIQNLNQIFNHL
;
A
#
# COMPACT_ATOMS: atom_id res chain seq x y z
N MET A 1 4.88 -13.91 28.40
CA MET A 1 5.36 -12.51 28.45
C MET A 1 4.81 -11.81 27.22
N LYS A 2 4.15 -10.65 27.32
CA LYS A 2 3.82 -9.85 26.14
C LYS A 2 5.12 -9.23 25.64
N HIS A 3 5.48 -9.46 24.39
CA HIS A 3 6.64 -8.81 23.78
C HIS A 3 6.33 -7.32 23.58
N GLU A 4 7.22 -6.46 24.05
CA GLU A 4 7.12 -5.00 23.94
C GLU A 4 7.53 -4.55 22.52
N ILE A 5 6.76 -3.66 21.89
CA ILE A 5 7.11 -3.11 20.57
C ILE A 5 8.19 -2.04 20.73
N LYS A 6 9.24 -2.15 19.93
CA LYS A 6 10.40 -1.25 19.95
C LYS A 6 10.60 -0.47 18.65
N TYR A 7 9.96 -0.92 17.57
CA TYR A 7 10.08 -0.31 16.24
C TYR A 7 8.78 -0.50 15.46
N ILE A 8 8.39 0.51 14.69
CA ILE A 8 7.20 0.43 13.82
C ILE A 8 7.60 0.63 12.37
N LEU A 9 7.19 -0.28 11.50
CA LEU A 9 7.34 -0.19 10.05
C LEU A 9 6.01 0.14 9.38
N PHE A 10 6.07 0.87 8.29
CA PHE A 10 4.91 1.17 7.45
C PHE A 10 5.21 0.86 5.97
N ASP A 11 4.20 0.33 5.26
CA ASP A 11 4.11 0.53 3.82
C ASP A 11 3.70 1.97 3.49
N VAL A 12 3.70 2.36 2.22
CA VAL A 12 3.36 3.71 1.77
C VAL A 12 2.03 3.77 1.04
N ALA A 13 1.85 3.03 -0.05
CA ALA A 13 0.70 3.18 -0.93
C ALA A 13 -0.51 2.47 -0.31
N GLY A 14 -1.64 3.15 -0.15
CA GLY A 14 -2.80 2.58 0.57
C GLY A 14 -2.62 2.56 2.09
N THR A 15 -1.41 2.79 2.60
CA THR A 15 -1.12 2.87 4.04
C THR A 15 -1.00 4.32 4.52
N LEU A 16 -0.04 5.09 3.99
CA LEU A 16 0.23 6.48 4.37
C LEU A 16 -0.21 7.49 3.31
N LEU A 17 -0.08 7.12 2.04
CA LEU A 17 -0.42 7.96 0.90
C LEU A 17 -1.50 7.30 0.03
N HIS A 18 -2.36 8.13 -0.55
CA HIS A 18 -3.37 7.73 -1.53
C HIS A 18 -3.57 8.77 -2.62
N LYS A 19 -4.47 8.45 -3.56
CA LYS A 19 -4.92 9.34 -4.64
C LYS A 19 -6.43 9.56 -4.43
N PRO A 20 -6.86 10.62 -3.73
CA PRO A 20 -8.26 10.78 -3.33
C PRO A 20 -9.22 10.83 -4.52
N GLN A 21 -8.81 11.46 -5.62
CA GLN A 21 -9.63 11.65 -6.81
C GLN A 21 -9.71 10.40 -7.72
N PHE A 22 -8.95 9.33 -7.43
CA PHE A 22 -8.80 8.22 -8.36
C PHE A 22 -10.13 7.51 -8.66
N TYR A 23 -10.89 7.14 -7.61
CA TYR A 23 -12.13 6.39 -7.80
C TYR A 23 -13.23 7.25 -8.42
N ASP A 24 -13.36 8.51 -8.02
CA ASP A 24 -14.36 9.43 -8.58
C ASP A 24 -14.12 9.66 -10.07
N LEU A 25 -12.86 9.84 -10.47
CA LEU A 25 -12.49 10.04 -11.86
C LEU A 25 -12.69 8.76 -12.68
N LEU A 26 -12.32 7.60 -12.13
CA LEU A 26 -12.53 6.32 -12.80
C LEU A 26 -14.03 6.03 -12.99
N LEU A 27 -14.87 6.27 -11.98
CA LEU A 27 -16.32 6.16 -12.11
C LEU A 27 -16.88 7.11 -13.16
N THR A 28 -16.41 8.37 -13.19
CA THR A 28 -16.81 9.34 -14.20
C THR A 28 -16.51 8.83 -15.60
N ILE A 29 -15.29 8.34 -15.85
CA ILE A 29 -14.88 7.78 -17.15
C ILE A 29 -15.74 6.57 -17.52
N LEU A 30 -15.99 5.65 -16.57
CA LEU A 30 -16.82 4.47 -16.82
C LEU A 30 -18.27 4.85 -17.16
N ASN A 31 -18.86 5.78 -16.41
CA ASN A 31 -20.20 6.30 -16.66
C ASN A 31 -20.32 7.01 -18.02
N GLU A 32 -19.35 7.86 -18.38
CA GLU A 32 -19.28 8.54 -19.69
C GLU A 32 -19.17 7.55 -20.86
N ASN A 33 -18.62 6.35 -20.61
CA ASN A 33 -18.54 5.26 -21.57
C ASN A 33 -19.70 4.24 -21.46
N GLY A 34 -20.75 4.56 -20.69
CA GLY A 34 -21.99 3.78 -20.61
C GLY A 34 -22.00 2.64 -19.59
N TYR A 35 -21.07 2.62 -18.63
CA TYR A 35 -20.98 1.61 -17.59
C TYR A 35 -21.35 2.19 -16.22
N GLU A 36 -22.48 1.76 -15.67
CA GLU A 36 -22.87 2.07 -14.30
C GLU A 36 -22.28 1.03 -13.34
N ILE A 37 -21.41 1.48 -12.44
CA ILE A 37 -20.69 0.62 -11.48
C ILE A 37 -20.88 1.18 -10.08
N ASP A 38 -21.20 0.32 -9.12
CA ASP A 38 -21.23 0.69 -7.71
C ASP A 38 -19.81 0.98 -7.20
N VAL A 39 -19.65 2.09 -6.47
CA VAL A 39 -18.33 2.53 -5.98
C VAL A 39 -17.68 1.49 -5.06
N SER A 40 -18.47 0.77 -4.25
CA SER A 40 -17.94 -0.25 -3.35
C SER A 40 -17.43 -1.47 -4.12
N ASP A 41 -18.16 -1.89 -5.18
CA ASP A 41 -17.69 -2.95 -6.07
C ASP A 41 -16.43 -2.52 -6.82
N LEU A 42 -16.38 -1.30 -7.38
CA LEU A 42 -15.18 -0.79 -8.06
C LEU A 42 -13.95 -0.84 -7.15
N LYS A 43 -14.07 -0.30 -5.93
CA LYS A 43 -12.95 -0.30 -4.97
C LYS A 43 -12.53 -1.71 -4.58
N LEU A 44 -13.50 -2.60 -4.33
CA LEU A 44 -13.22 -4.00 -3.99
C LEU A 44 -12.48 -4.70 -5.15
N LYS A 45 -12.99 -4.60 -6.38
CA LYS A 45 -12.34 -5.20 -7.57
C LYS A 45 -10.95 -4.63 -7.80
N HIS A 46 -10.78 -3.32 -7.68
CA HIS A 46 -9.46 -2.68 -7.76
C HIS A 46 -8.50 -3.24 -6.70
N LYS A 47 -8.95 -3.37 -5.44
CA LYS A 47 -8.12 -3.94 -4.38
C LYS A 47 -7.74 -5.39 -4.67
N LEU A 48 -8.69 -6.23 -5.06
CA LEU A 48 -8.43 -7.64 -5.40
C LEU A 48 -7.44 -7.78 -6.56
N VAL A 49 -7.58 -6.97 -7.61
CA VAL A 49 -6.64 -6.93 -8.73
C VAL A 49 -5.25 -6.51 -8.27
N SER A 50 -5.14 -5.52 -7.39
CA SER A 50 -3.85 -5.08 -6.84
C SER A 50 -3.16 -6.14 -5.98
N GLU A 51 -3.91 -7.00 -5.29
CA GLU A 51 -3.33 -8.09 -4.50
C GLU A 51 -2.70 -9.17 -5.39
N VAL A 52 -3.27 -9.45 -6.57
CA VAL A 52 -2.81 -10.54 -7.44
C VAL A 52 -1.75 -10.11 -8.45
N ILE A 53 -1.71 -8.81 -8.80
CA ILE A 53 -0.73 -8.29 -9.76
C ILE A 53 0.62 -8.02 -9.06
N GLN A 54 1.71 -8.33 -9.76
CA GLN A 54 3.05 -7.96 -9.34
C GLN A 54 3.39 -6.55 -9.83
N PHE A 55 3.63 -5.63 -8.89
CA PHE A 55 4.07 -4.28 -9.21
C PHE A 55 5.59 -4.26 -9.45
N PRO A 56 6.06 -3.65 -10.55
CA PRO A 56 7.48 -3.38 -10.75
C PRO A 56 7.93 -2.18 -9.90
N ASP A 57 9.25 -2.05 -9.65
CA ASP A 57 9.81 -0.89 -8.95
C ASP A 57 9.55 0.45 -9.69
N ARG A 58 9.32 0.36 -11.00
CA ARG A 58 8.97 1.49 -11.88
C ARG A 58 7.79 1.12 -12.76
N THR A 59 6.64 1.72 -12.48
CA THR A 59 5.44 1.58 -13.32
C THR A 59 5.57 2.39 -14.61
N ASN A 60 5.04 1.87 -15.72
CA ASN A 60 5.01 2.54 -17.02
C ASN A 60 3.63 2.37 -17.68
N LYS A 61 3.45 2.95 -18.88
CA LYS A 61 2.17 2.85 -19.63
C LYS A 61 1.73 1.41 -19.88
N GLU A 62 2.65 0.53 -20.24
CA GLU A 62 2.32 -0.87 -20.50
C GLU A 62 1.76 -1.56 -19.25
N PHE A 63 2.42 -1.38 -18.10
CA PHE A 63 1.94 -1.90 -16.82
C PHE A 63 0.53 -1.39 -16.50
N TYR A 64 0.30 -0.08 -16.57
CA TYR A 64 -1.02 0.49 -16.29
C TYR A 64 -2.08 0.00 -17.28
N ASN A 65 -1.74 -0.15 -18.56
CA ASN A 65 -2.66 -0.70 -19.56
C ASN A 65 -3.07 -2.14 -19.22
N GLN A 66 -2.13 -2.99 -18.80
CA GLN A 66 -2.44 -4.36 -18.37
C GLN A 66 -3.26 -4.41 -17.09
N PHE A 67 -2.93 -3.57 -16.11
CA PHE A 67 -3.70 -3.43 -14.88
C PHE A 67 -5.14 -3.00 -15.18
N ASN A 68 -5.31 -1.94 -15.99
CA ASN A 68 -6.62 -1.40 -16.35
C ASN A 68 -7.46 -2.42 -17.14
N LYS A 69 -6.85 -3.19 -18.06
CA LYS A 69 -7.54 -4.29 -18.75
C LYS A 69 -8.05 -5.35 -17.78
N THR A 70 -7.19 -5.77 -16.84
CA THR A 70 -7.55 -6.77 -15.82
C THR A 70 -8.70 -6.27 -14.93
N LEU A 71 -8.64 -5.01 -14.51
CA LEU A 71 -9.69 -4.38 -13.73
C LEU A 71 -11.02 -4.34 -14.51
N LEU A 72 -11.01 -3.88 -15.76
CA LEU A 72 -12.21 -3.85 -16.60
C LEU A 72 -12.82 -5.24 -16.79
N PHE A 73 -12.02 -6.27 -17.06
CA PHE A 73 -12.52 -7.65 -17.13
C PHE A 73 -13.16 -8.10 -15.81
N SER A 74 -12.58 -7.73 -14.67
CA SER A 74 -13.14 -8.05 -13.35
C SER A 74 -14.48 -7.37 -13.04
N LEU A 75 -14.77 -6.28 -13.75
CA LEU A 75 -16.03 -5.52 -13.74
C LEU A 75 -17.02 -5.99 -14.83
N GLY A 76 -16.67 -7.01 -15.62
CA GLY A 76 -17.49 -7.50 -16.73
C GLY A 76 -17.44 -6.62 -17.99
N ILE A 77 -16.45 -5.73 -18.09
CA ILE A 77 -16.29 -4.79 -19.20
C ILE A 77 -15.22 -5.32 -20.17
N ILE A 78 -15.55 -5.40 -21.46
CA ILE A 78 -14.58 -5.73 -22.50
C ILE A 78 -13.74 -4.48 -22.80
N PRO A 79 -12.42 -4.49 -22.54
CA PRO A 79 -11.56 -3.34 -22.79
C PRO A 79 -11.48 -3.02 -24.28
N ASN A 80 -11.52 -1.72 -24.61
CA ASN A 80 -11.12 -1.20 -25.91
C ASN A 80 -10.00 -0.17 -25.73
N GLU A 81 -9.24 0.11 -26.80
CA GLU A 81 -8.07 0.98 -26.74
C GLU A 81 -8.40 2.39 -26.25
N LYS A 82 -9.51 2.97 -26.72
CA LYS A 82 -9.96 4.31 -26.32
C LYS A 82 -10.19 4.40 -24.81
N LEU A 83 -10.94 3.45 -24.24
CA LEU A 83 -11.24 3.44 -22.81
C LEU A 83 -9.97 3.22 -21.97
N ILE A 84 -9.09 2.31 -22.39
CA ILE A 84 -7.81 2.06 -21.69
C ILE A 84 -6.92 3.30 -21.69
N ASP A 85 -6.77 3.96 -22.85
CA ASP A 85 -5.97 5.17 -22.97
C ASP A 85 -6.57 6.35 -22.18
N GLU A 86 -7.89 6.45 -22.11
CA GLU A 86 -8.59 7.46 -21.31
C GLU A 86 -8.33 7.27 -19.81
N ILE A 87 -8.52 6.05 -19.30
CA ILE A 87 -8.22 5.70 -17.90
C ILE A 87 -6.73 5.96 -17.62
N PHE A 88 -5.84 5.53 -18.51
CA PHE A 88 -4.41 5.73 -18.33
C PHE A 88 -4.06 7.22 -18.17
N THR A 89 -4.54 8.04 -19.10
CA THR A 89 -4.21 9.46 -19.20
C THR A 89 -4.75 10.25 -18.01
N LYS A 90 -5.98 9.95 -17.59
CA LYS A 90 -6.68 10.69 -16.53
C LYS A 90 -6.31 10.20 -15.12
N CYS A 91 -6.04 8.90 -14.92
CA CYS A 91 -5.94 8.32 -13.57
C CYS A 91 -4.52 7.90 -13.12
N SER A 92 -3.62 7.55 -14.04
CA SER A 92 -2.37 6.83 -13.66
C SER A 92 -1.38 7.68 -12.86
N TYR A 93 -1.29 8.97 -13.14
CA TYR A 93 -0.32 9.89 -12.54
C TYR A 93 -0.95 10.97 -11.68
N LEU A 94 -2.15 10.72 -11.13
CA LEU A 94 -2.78 11.61 -10.16
C LEU A 94 -1.84 11.90 -8.98
N PRO A 95 -1.90 13.11 -8.41
CA PRO A 95 -1.07 13.49 -7.27
C PRO A 95 -1.37 12.61 -6.06
N TRP A 96 -0.32 12.37 -5.27
CA TRP A 96 -0.45 11.68 -4.00
C TRP A 96 -0.80 12.67 -2.90
N GLU A 97 -1.62 12.23 -1.96
CA GLU A 97 -1.97 12.97 -0.75
C GLU A 97 -1.81 12.08 0.47
N LYS A 98 -1.62 12.69 1.64
CA LYS A 98 -1.57 11.97 2.91
C LYS A 98 -2.97 11.56 3.32
N PHE A 99 -3.13 10.34 3.83
CA PHE A 99 -4.33 10.04 4.60
C PHE A 99 -4.40 10.94 5.83
N GLU A 100 -5.60 11.39 6.20
CA GLU A 100 -5.79 12.28 7.35
C GLU A 100 -5.32 11.67 8.69
N ASP A 101 -5.41 10.35 8.82
CA ASP A 101 -5.02 9.60 10.02
C ASP A 101 -3.49 9.43 10.16
N THR A 102 -2.69 9.91 9.20
CA THR A 102 -1.22 9.96 9.33
C THR A 102 -0.73 11.00 10.35
N LYS A 103 -1.61 11.86 10.88
CA LYS A 103 -1.28 12.79 11.98
C LYS A 103 -0.72 12.08 13.21
N ILE A 104 -1.13 10.84 13.44
CA ILE A 104 -0.65 10.03 14.56
C ILE A 104 0.85 9.73 14.51
N LEU A 105 1.51 9.87 13.35
CA LEU A 105 2.95 9.63 13.22
C LEU A 105 3.77 10.55 14.15
N SER A 106 3.31 11.78 14.42
CA SER A 106 3.98 12.68 15.36
C SER A 106 3.73 12.34 16.84
N GLU A 107 2.75 11.50 17.13
CA GLU A 107 2.39 11.06 18.49
C GLU A 107 3.07 9.75 18.88
N ILE A 108 3.70 9.06 17.92
CA ILE A 108 4.45 7.83 18.15
C ILE A 108 5.80 8.16 18.81
N ASN A 109 6.02 7.65 20.02
CA ASN A 109 7.27 7.79 20.78
C ASN A 109 8.29 6.66 20.52
N LEU A 110 8.17 5.98 19.38
CA LEU A 110 9.04 4.89 18.94
C LEU A 110 9.71 5.25 17.61
N PRO A 111 10.89 4.70 17.29
CA PRO A 111 11.43 4.83 15.95
C PRO A 111 10.46 4.21 14.93
N ILE A 112 10.18 4.96 13.87
CA ILE A 112 9.37 4.53 12.75
C ILE A 112 10.19 4.48 11.47
N GLY A 113 9.87 3.53 10.60
CA GLY A 113 10.54 3.34 9.32
C GLY A 113 9.57 2.95 8.21
N ILE A 114 10.05 3.03 6.97
CA ILE A 114 9.32 2.66 5.77
C ILE A 114 9.96 1.43 5.13
N ILE A 115 9.10 0.50 4.70
CA ILE A 115 9.46 -0.52 3.73
C ILE A 115 8.49 -0.52 2.55
N SER A 116 9.00 -0.45 1.32
CA SER A 116 8.14 -0.36 0.14
C SER A 116 8.75 -0.97 -1.13
N ASN A 117 7.89 -1.52 -1.99
CA ASN A 117 8.28 -1.86 -3.36
C ASN A 117 8.31 -0.59 -4.20
N PHE A 118 9.45 0.10 -4.18
CA PHE A 118 9.63 1.38 -4.84
C PHE A 118 11.10 1.56 -5.24
N ASN A 119 11.34 2.61 -6.03
CA ASN A 119 12.68 3.07 -6.34
C ASN A 119 13.21 4.08 -5.31
N THR A 120 14.47 4.44 -5.45
CA THR A 120 15.24 5.35 -4.58
C THR A 120 14.67 6.78 -4.47
N THR A 121 13.76 7.20 -5.38
CA THR A 121 13.10 8.52 -5.30
C THR A 121 12.07 8.61 -4.17
N LEU A 122 11.66 7.48 -3.57
CA LEU A 122 10.67 7.48 -2.48
C LEU A 122 11.11 8.34 -1.31
N LYS A 123 12.41 8.35 -0.99
CA LYS A 123 12.96 9.09 0.15
C LYS A 123 12.70 10.59 0.05
N SER A 124 12.96 11.21 -1.10
CA SER A 124 12.69 12.64 -1.27
C SER A 124 11.20 12.93 -1.17
N LYS A 125 10.37 12.09 -1.81
CA LYS A 125 8.92 12.24 -1.78
C LYS A 125 8.34 12.17 -0.36
N LEU A 126 8.80 11.22 0.46
CA LEU A 126 8.35 11.11 1.85
C LEU A 126 8.77 12.32 2.70
N ASN A 127 9.98 12.85 2.47
CA ASN A 127 10.42 14.07 3.14
C ASN A 127 9.54 15.27 2.78
N ASP A 128 9.07 15.39 1.54
CA ASP A 128 8.16 16.47 1.13
C ASP A 128 6.80 16.38 1.85
N PHE A 129 6.29 15.17 2.11
CA PHE A 129 5.00 14.96 2.78
C PHE A 129 5.07 15.02 4.30
N PHE A 130 6.11 14.44 4.90
CA PHE A 130 6.19 14.13 6.33
C PHE A 130 7.42 14.74 7.02
N GLY A 131 8.34 15.35 6.28
CA GLY A 131 9.64 15.74 6.80
C GLY A 131 10.51 14.53 7.17
N PRO A 132 11.61 14.75 7.91
CA PRO A 132 12.56 13.69 8.30
C PRO A 132 12.07 12.90 9.52
N VAL A 133 10.83 12.39 9.48
CA VAL A 133 10.21 11.64 10.60
C VAL A 133 10.61 10.16 10.62
N PHE A 134 10.90 9.58 9.45
CA PHE A 134 11.25 8.17 9.32
C PHE A 134 12.74 7.98 9.57
N LYS A 135 13.08 7.14 10.54
CA LYS A 135 14.46 6.78 10.87
C LYS A 135 15.11 6.01 9.72
N ASP A 136 14.38 5.04 9.17
CA ASP A 136 14.84 4.18 8.07
C ASP A 136 13.81 4.21 6.93
N ILE A 137 14.29 4.28 5.68
CA ILE A 137 13.45 4.16 4.48
C ILE A 137 14.15 3.15 3.58
N LEU A 138 13.63 1.92 3.54
CA LEU A 138 14.19 0.82 2.78
C LEU A 138 13.28 0.48 1.60
N VAL A 139 13.85 0.46 0.40
CA VAL A 139 13.11 0.25 -0.83
C VAL A 139 13.67 -0.92 -1.63
N SER A 140 12.81 -1.59 -2.41
CA SER A 140 13.18 -2.77 -3.19
C SER A 140 14.33 -2.52 -4.16
N GLU A 141 14.39 -1.34 -4.80
CA GLU A 141 15.51 -0.99 -5.71
C GLU A 141 16.86 -0.94 -4.97
N GLU A 142 16.88 -0.51 -3.71
CA GLU A 142 18.11 -0.47 -2.88
C GLU A 142 18.51 -1.87 -2.41
N LEU A 143 17.54 -2.70 -2.01
CA LEU A 143 17.80 -4.03 -1.47
C LEU A 143 18.02 -5.10 -2.56
N GLY A 144 17.68 -4.79 -3.82
CA GLY A 144 17.78 -5.72 -4.95
C GLY A 144 16.77 -6.87 -4.90
N VAL A 145 15.82 -6.81 -3.96
CA VAL A 145 14.76 -7.79 -3.75
C VAL A 145 13.49 -7.03 -3.34
N SER A 146 12.31 -7.56 -3.64
CA SER A 146 11.03 -6.90 -3.36
C SER A 146 10.10 -7.76 -2.52
N LYS A 147 9.16 -7.12 -1.82
CA LYS A 147 8.02 -7.80 -1.17
C LYS A 147 7.24 -8.60 -2.23
N PRO A 148 6.79 -9.83 -1.94
CA PRO A 148 6.74 -10.48 -0.63
C PRO A 148 7.93 -11.41 -0.33
N ASN A 149 9.04 -11.30 -1.06
CA ASN A 149 10.18 -12.20 -0.84
C ASN A 149 10.71 -12.05 0.60
N ILE A 150 10.77 -13.15 1.35
CA ILE A 150 11.19 -13.15 2.77
C ILE A 150 12.59 -12.56 2.96
N GLU A 151 13.45 -12.62 1.95
CA GLU A 151 14.79 -12.05 1.98
C GLU A 151 14.77 -10.52 2.13
N PHE A 152 13.78 -9.84 1.53
CA PHE A 152 13.56 -8.40 1.73
C PHE A 152 13.34 -8.06 3.22
N TYR A 153 12.55 -8.90 3.91
CA TYR A 153 12.22 -8.72 5.31
C TYR A 153 13.40 -9.06 6.23
N LYS A 154 14.17 -10.10 5.91
CA LYS A 154 15.41 -10.43 6.64
C LYS A 154 16.41 -9.28 6.59
N GLN A 155 16.69 -8.77 5.39
CA GLN A 155 17.58 -7.61 5.21
C GLN A 155 17.06 -6.37 5.94
N THR A 156 15.74 -6.16 5.95
CA THR A 156 15.09 -5.08 6.71
C THR A 156 15.37 -5.22 8.21
N VAL A 157 15.12 -6.40 8.79
CA VAL A 157 15.36 -6.68 10.21
C VAL A 157 16.84 -6.50 10.57
N ASP A 158 17.74 -7.02 9.73
CA ASP A 158 19.18 -6.92 9.94
C ASP A 158 19.66 -5.46 9.92
N LYS A 159 19.15 -4.64 8.99
CA LYS A 159 19.48 -3.20 8.90
C LYS A 159 18.95 -2.40 10.09
N ILE A 160 17.75 -2.72 10.57
CA ILE A 160 17.12 -2.03 11.70
C ILE A 160 17.75 -2.45 13.04
N GLY A 161 18.22 -3.70 13.14
CA GLY A 161 18.84 -4.24 14.35
C GLY A 161 17.87 -4.48 15.50
N VAL A 162 16.59 -4.75 15.20
CA VAL A 162 15.54 -5.05 16.18
C VAL A 162 14.98 -6.44 15.91
N SER A 163 14.83 -7.26 16.95
CA SER A 163 14.27 -8.61 16.80
C SER A 163 12.85 -8.57 16.22
N PRO A 164 12.49 -9.49 15.30
CA PRO A 164 11.19 -9.50 14.63
C PRO A 164 9.98 -9.36 15.57
N GLU A 165 10.00 -10.04 16.72
CA GLU A 165 8.92 -10.03 17.71
C GLU A 165 8.70 -8.66 18.38
N ASN A 166 9.66 -7.74 18.26
CA ASN A 166 9.59 -6.37 18.76
C ASN A 166 9.24 -5.36 17.66
N ILE A 167 8.94 -5.81 16.44
CA ILE A 167 8.54 -4.96 15.30
C ILE A 167 7.03 -5.05 15.10
N LEU A 168 6.39 -3.90 14.99
CA LEU A 168 5.02 -3.76 14.48
C LEU A 168 5.08 -3.31 13.02
N TYR A 169 4.47 -4.04 12.10
CA TYR A 169 4.42 -3.66 10.69
C TYR A 169 2.99 -3.36 10.24
N ILE A 170 2.78 -2.19 9.65
CA ILE A 170 1.48 -1.75 9.13
C ILE A 170 1.55 -1.67 7.61
N GLY A 171 0.68 -2.41 6.93
CA GLY A 171 0.55 -2.40 5.48
C GLY A 171 -0.88 -2.67 5.05
N ASP A 172 -1.21 -2.46 3.78
CA ASP A 172 -2.56 -2.60 3.25
C ASP A 172 -2.75 -3.93 2.49
N SER A 173 -1.70 -4.73 2.30
CA SER A 173 -1.73 -5.96 1.51
C SER A 173 -1.52 -7.21 2.34
N LEU A 174 -2.43 -8.18 2.18
CA LEU A 174 -2.28 -9.50 2.79
C LEU A 174 -1.05 -10.22 2.24
N ARG A 175 -0.87 -10.21 0.92
CA ARG A 175 0.22 -10.93 0.26
C ARG A 175 1.55 -10.22 0.44
N LEU A 176 1.59 -8.91 0.23
CA LEU A 176 2.84 -8.16 0.24
C LEU A 176 3.32 -7.87 1.65
N ASP A 177 2.42 -7.64 2.61
CA ASP A 177 2.78 -7.08 3.91
C ASP A 177 2.53 -8.07 5.07
N ILE A 178 1.32 -8.63 5.15
CA ILE A 178 0.91 -9.43 6.32
C ILE A 178 1.53 -10.82 6.33
N GLN A 179 1.40 -11.57 5.24
CA GLN A 179 1.92 -12.94 5.15
C GLN A 179 3.43 -13.01 5.43
N PRO A 180 4.31 -12.27 4.73
CA PRO A 180 5.75 -12.39 4.97
C PRO A 180 6.18 -11.86 6.35
N ALA A 181 5.46 -10.89 6.92
CA ALA A 181 5.71 -10.45 8.29
C ALA A 181 5.45 -11.58 9.30
N LEU A 182 4.32 -12.31 9.16
CA LEU A 182 4.02 -13.46 10.00
C LEU A 182 5.07 -14.57 9.86
N GLU A 183 5.54 -14.84 8.65
CA GLU A 183 6.58 -15.84 8.38
C GLU A 183 7.89 -15.52 9.11
N LEU A 184 8.22 -14.24 9.32
CA LEU A 184 9.42 -13.79 10.04
C LEU A 184 9.20 -13.56 11.55
N GLY A 185 7.96 -13.72 12.05
CA GLY A 185 7.62 -13.43 13.44
C GLY A 185 7.42 -11.95 13.76
N ILE A 186 7.32 -11.09 12.75
CA ILE A 186 6.93 -9.68 12.89
C ILE A 186 5.45 -9.60 13.21
N LYS A 187 5.04 -8.72 14.11
CA LYS A 187 3.62 -8.47 14.42
C LYS A 187 3.00 -7.57 13.34
N PRO A 188 2.03 -8.04 12.54
CA PRO A 188 1.44 -7.20 11.50
C PRO A 188 0.12 -6.57 11.93
N LEU A 189 -0.22 -5.43 11.34
CA LEU A 189 -1.56 -4.86 11.27
C LEU A 189 -1.89 -4.56 9.81
N LEU A 190 -3.08 -4.98 9.40
CA LEU A 190 -3.62 -4.74 8.07
C LEU A 190 -4.48 -3.48 8.10
N ILE A 191 -4.07 -2.41 7.45
CA ILE A 191 -4.91 -1.21 7.33
C ILE A 191 -5.96 -1.42 6.25
N ASP A 192 -7.22 -1.54 6.65
CA ASP A 192 -8.35 -1.89 5.80
C ASP A 192 -9.50 -0.89 5.98
N ARG A 193 -9.29 0.34 5.49
CA ARG A 193 -10.21 1.48 5.68
C ARG A 193 -11.60 1.27 5.07
N ASP A 194 -11.69 0.45 4.02
CA ASP A 194 -12.93 0.17 3.28
C ASP A 194 -13.56 -1.20 3.66
N LYS A 195 -12.97 -1.94 4.60
CA LYS A 195 -13.48 -3.23 5.12
C LYS A 195 -13.51 -4.37 4.08
N PHE A 196 -12.51 -4.46 3.21
CA PHE A 196 -12.39 -5.52 2.22
C PHE A 196 -12.04 -6.89 2.80
N TYR A 197 -11.53 -6.94 4.04
CA TYR A 197 -10.99 -8.15 4.65
C TYR A 197 -11.73 -8.55 5.95
N PRO A 198 -13.03 -8.87 5.88
CA PRO A 198 -13.84 -9.17 7.07
C PRO A 198 -13.37 -10.40 7.86
N ASN A 199 -12.60 -11.30 7.24
CA ASN A 199 -12.05 -12.49 7.88
C ASN A 199 -10.63 -12.28 8.48
N SER A 200 -10.02 -11.11 8.27
CA SER A 200 -8.68 -10.82 8.79
C SER A 200 -8.77 -10.38 10.25
N LYS A 201 -8.19 -11.18 11.15
CA LYS A 201 -8.02 -10.80 12.57
C LYS A 201 -6.95 -9.73 12.81
N TYR A 202 -6.24 -9.33 11.76
CA TYR A 202 -5.17 -8.31 11.80
C TYR A 202 -5.67 -6.93 11.36
N ALA A 203 -6.92 -6.82 10.93
CA ALA A 203 -7.45 -5.61 10.34
C ALA A 203 -7.63 -4.49 11.37
N ILE A 204 -7.10 -3.31 11.03
CA ILE A 204 -7.42 -2.02 11.64
C ILE A 204 -8.08 -1.12 10.60
N GLN A 205 -8.95 -0.22 11.03
CA GLN A 205 -9.74 0.65 10.16
C GLN A 205 -9.11 2.03 9.97
N ASN A 206 -8.19 2.42 10.85
CA ASN A 206 -7.44 3.66 10.77
C ASN A 206 -6.17 3.56 11.61
N LEU A 207 -5.20 4.41 11.32
CA LEU A 207 -3.88 4.37 11.98
C LEU A 207 -3.92 4.70 13.48
N ASN A 208 -4.94 5.39 14.00
CA ASN A 208 -5.06 5.64 15.45
C ASN A 208 -5.17 4.33 16.26
N GLN A 209 -5.65 3.24 15.64
CA GLN A 209 -5.77 1.96 16.33
C GLN A 209 -4.41 1.32 16.64
N ILE A 210 -3.30 1.81 16.08
CA ILE A 210 -1.93 1.36 16.38
C ILE A 210 -1.66 1.42 17.89
N PHE A 211 -2.14 2.45 18.60
CA PHE A 211 -1.92 2.61 20.04
C PHE A 211 -2.52 1.47 20.89
N ASN A 212 -3.50 0.72 20.37
CA ASN A 212 -4.05 -0.46 21.04
C ASN A 212 -3.10 -1.67 20.98
N HIS A 213 -2.01 -1.57 20.20
CA HIS A 213 -1.07 -2.64 19.92
C HIS A 213 0.36 -2.34 20.37
N LEU A 214 0.60 -1.16 20.95
CA LEU A 214 1.87 -0.76 21.57
C LEU A 214 1.93 -1.18 23.04
#